data_AF-A0A6P2X6Q1-F1
#
_entry.id   AF-A0A6P2X6Q1-F1
#
_cell.length_a   1.000
_cell.length_b   1.000
_cell.length_c   1.000
_cell.angle_alpha   90.00
_cell.angle_beta   90.00
_cell.angle_gamma   90.00
#
_symmetry.space_group_name_H-M   'P 1'
#
loop_
_entity.id
_entity.type
_entity.pdbx_description
1 polymer ?
#
loop_
_entity_poly.entity_id
_entity_poly.type
_entity_poly.pdbx_seq_one_letter_code
_entity_poly.pdbx_strand_id
1 'polypeptide(L)'
;MTLDFRAYAQSLDLARYPRTPHLEGSRLQDGDEGHDHVPYRTLAGAHLVVEEKLDGANTGISFSPAGELLLQSRGHYLAGGGRERQFGFVKTWAAAHAGWLLDRLGDRYVMYGETMSKKHAVFYDALPHHFFEFDVFDRATGRFLSTPARRALLADGPVLSVPVLYEGIAPARLADLKAMLGPSLAKTPDWRRAFEETVQRQGLDLARAWQQCDKSERSEGLYVKVETDDTTTARLKWVRHDFVQAILESARHHSEQPFIPNLLAPGVDLYAPRPTVTWGSIPAARPNP
;
A
#
# COMPACT_ATOMS: atom_id res chain seq x y z
N MET A 1 -4.51 29.20 24.52
CA MET A 1 -4.04 29.40 23.14
C MET A 1 -4.12 28.06 22.44
N THR A 2 -5.13 27.84 21.61
CA THR A 2 -5.19 26.65 20.74
C THR A 2 -4.14 26.84 19.67
N LEU A 3 -3.03 26.11 19.76
CA LEU A 3 -2.10 26.00 18.65
C LEU A 3 -2.90 25.52 17.43
N ASP A 4 -2.75 26.20 16.30
CA ASP A 4 -3.30 25.72 15.04
C ASP A 4 -2.66 24.36 14.74
N PHE A 5 -3.45 23.28 14.86
CA PHE A 5 -3.00 21.92 14.64
C PHE A 5 -2.33 21.76 13.26
N ARG A 6 -2.77 22.53 12.26
CA ARG A 6 -2.15 22.52 10.93
C ARG A 6 -0.72 23.08 10.98
N ALA A 7 -0.52 24.22 11.64
CA ALA A 7 0.79 24.81 11.82
C ALA A 7 1.71 23.92 12.67
N TYR A 8 1.17 23.28 13.71
CA TYR A 8 1.90 22.32 14.52
C TYR A 8 2.34 21.09 13.72
N ALA A 9 1.43 20.42 13.01
CA ALA A 9 1.76 19.26 12.20
C ALA A 9 2.80 19.59 11.12
N GLN A 10 2.73 20.78 10.51
CA GLN A 10 3.72 21.23 9.53
C GLN A 10 5.10 21.55 10.13
N SER A 11 5.19 21.77 11.45
CA SER A 11 6.46 22.02 12.15
C SER A 11 7.20 20.75 12.57
N LEU A 12 6.52 19.59 12.53
CA LEU A 12 7.11 18.30 12.90
C LEU A 12 7.97 17.73 11.77
N ASP A 13 9.07 17.08 12.15
CA ASP A 13 9.89 16.32 11.20
C ASP A 13 9.11 15.10 10.69
N LEU A 14 8.95 15.06 9.37
CA LEU A 14 8.26 13.97 8.71
C LEU A 14 9.12 12.71 8.71
N ALA A 15 8.65 11.66 9.39
CA ALA A 15 9.22 10.32 9.25
C ALA A 15 8.89 9.77 7.85
N ARG A 16 9.74 10.08 6.86
CA ARG A 16 9.51 9.66 5.47
C ARG A 16 9.72 8.15 5.35
N TYR A 17 8.78 7.48 4.69
CA TYR A 17 8.98 6.09 4.33
C TYR A 17 10.20 5.97 3.39
N PRO A 18 11.17 5.07 3.67
CA PRO A 18 12.37 4.93 2.86
C PRO A 18 12.05 4.72 1.38
N ARG A 19 12.99 5.10 0.51
CA ARG A 19 12.94 4.63 -0.88
C ARG A 19 13.28 3.14 -0.90
N THR A 20 12.61 2.40 -1.77
CA THR A 20 12.79 0.96 -1.92
C THR A 20 13.57 0.68 -3.21
N PRO A 21 14.79 0.12 -3.14
CA PRO A 21 15.57 -0.26 -4.32
C PRO A 21 14.87 -1.26 -5.25
N HIS A 22 15.24 -1.23 -6.53
CA HIS A 22 14.74 -2.19 -7.51
C HIS A 22 15.54 -3.50 -7.45
N LEU A 23 14.84 -4.62 -7.49
CA LEU A 23 15.45 -5.92 -7.71
C LEU A 23 15.86 -6.09 -9.18
N GLU A 24 16.87 -6.91 -9.47
CA GLU A 24 17.28 -7.22 -10.85
C GLU A 24 16.10 -7.62 -11.75
N GLY A 25 16.09 -7.05 -12.97
CA GLY A 25 15.02 -7.26 -13.94
C GLY A 25 13.69 -6.57 -13.60
N SER A 26 13.64 -5.71 -12.57
CA SER A 26 12.55 -4.77 -12.32
C SER A 26 12.62 -3.62 -13.33
N ARG A 27 11.47 -2.99 -13.65
CA ARG A 27 11.46 -1.80 -14.52
C ARG A 27 11.46 -0.53 -13.68
N LEU A 28 12.34 0.41 -14.01
CA LEU A 28 12.40 1.75 -13.41
C LEU A 28 11.24 2.63 -13.89
N GLN A 29 10.68 3.42 -13.00
CA GLN A 29 9.70 4.48 -13.26
C GLN A 29 10.38 5.86 -13.20
N ASP A 30 9.68 6.90 -13.65
CA ASP A 30 10.13 8.29 -13.47
C ASP A 30 10.31 8.59 -11.98
N GLY A 31 11.51 9.06 -11.61
CA GLY A 31 11.90 9.31 -10.22
C GLY A 31 12.76 8.21 -9.56
N ASP A 32 13.06 7.13 -10.29
CA ASP A 32 14.03 6.09 -9.88
C ASP A 32 15.48 6.39 -10.38
N GLU A 33 15.79 7.64 -10.73
CA GLU A 33 17.10 8.06 -11.24
C GLU A 33 18.25 7.72 -10.26
N GLY A 34 19.29 7.06 -10.77
CA GLY A 34 20.50 6.70 -10.02
C GLY A 34 20.37 5.48 -9.11
N HIS A 35 19.38 4.60 -9.33
CA HIS A 35 19.16 3.41 -8.51
C HIS A 35 19.54 2.15 -9.28
N ASP A 36 20.69 1.58 -8.92
CA ASP A 36 21.13 0.30 -9.46
C ASP A 36 20.17 -0.82 -9.06
N HIS A 37 20.00 -1.77 -9.97
CA HIS A 37 19.32 -3.01 -9.66
C HIS A 37 20.15 -3.82 -8.65
N VAL A 38 19.52 -4.19 -7.54
CA VAL A 38 20.14 -5.10 -6.57
C VAL A 38 20.13 -6.51 -7.16
N PRO A 39 21.29 -7.18 -7.30
CA PRO A 39 21.34 -8.54 -7.84
C PRO A 39 20.62 -9.52 -6.93
N TYR A 40 19.76 -10.38 -7.48
CA TYR A 40 18.96 -11.33 -6.68
C TYR A 40 19.82 -12.30 -5.89
N ARG A 41 20.99 -12.67 -6.43
CA ARG A 41 21.99 -13.52 -5.75
C ARG A 41 22.40 -13.00 -4.36
N THR A 42 22.24 -11.70 -4.08
CA THR A 42 22.54 -11.13 -2.76
C THR A 42 21.54 -11.56 -1.68
N LEU A 43 20.38 -12.09 -2.07
CA LEU A 43 19.33 -12.56 -1.16
C LEU A 43 19.46 -14.05 -0.82
N ALA A 44 20.45 -14.76 -1.38
CA ALA A 44 20.61 -16.20 -1.17
C ALA A 44 20.70 -16.54 0.33
N GLY A 45 19.84 -17.46 0.78
CA GLY A 45 19.78 -17.91 2.17
C GLY A 45 19.06 -16.95 3.13
N ALA A 46 18.64 -15.77 2.68
CA ALA A 46 17.89 -14.84 3.50
C ALA A 46 16.44 -15.29 3.70
N HIS A 47 15.84 -14.98 4.86
CA HIS A 47 14.40 -15.13 5.06
C HIS A 47 13.67 -13.95 4.42
N LEU A 48 12.79 -14.25 3.46
CA LEU A 48 12.01 -13.29 2.71
C LEU A 48 10.54 -13.31 3.13
N VAL A 49 9.96 -12.12 3.19
CA VAL A 49 8.51 -11.92 3.13
C VAL A 49 8.21 -11.21 1.82
N VAL A 50 7.45 -11.86 0.94
CA VAL A 50 7.03 -11.31 -0.35
C VAL A 50 5.56 -10.94 -0.25
N GLU A 51 5.26 -9.67 -0.44
CA GLU A 51 3.91 -9.10 -0.41
C GLU A 51 3.49 -8.68 -1.83
N GLU A 52 2.18 -8.73 -2.10
CA GLU A 52 1.65 -8.09 -3.31
C GLU A 52 1.92 -6.59 -3.24
N LYS A 53 2.54 -6.02 -4.27
CA LYS A 53 2.63 -4.57 -4.39
C LYS A 53 1.28 -4.03 -4.87
N LEU A 54 0.56 -3.37 -3.97
CA LEU A 54 -0.65 -2.62 -4.29
C LEU A 54 -0.30 -1.23 -4.86
N ASP A 55 -1.14 -0.76 -5.77
CA ASP A 55 -0.99 0.52 -6.46
C ASP A 55 -1.97 1.56 -5.90
N GLY A 56 -1.48 2.38 -4.97
CA GLY A 56 -2.27 3.42 -4.33
C GLY A 56 -1.40 4.56 -3.79
N ALA A 57 -1.84 5.14 -2.67
CA ALA A 57 -1.15 6.27 -2.05
C ALA A 57 -0.54 5.91 -0.70
N ASN A 58 0.79 5.94 -0.64
CA ASN A 58 1.56 5.84 0.60
C ASN A 58 1.01 6.80 1.67
N THR A 59 0.68 6.22 2.83
CA THR A 59 0.10 6.90 3.98
C THR A 59 0.80 6.46 5.25
N GLY A 60 1.15 7.41 6.13
CA GLY A 60 1.63 7.13 7.48
C GLY A 60 0.62 7.56 8.53
N ILE A 61 0.53 6.78 9.61
CA ILE A 61 -0.31 7.01 10.79
C ILE A 61 0.61 6.92 12.02
N SER A 62 0.60 7.96 12.85
CA SER A 62 1.37 8.02 14.09
C SER A 62 0.71 8.97 15.08
N PHE A 63 1.25 9.09 16.27
CA PHE A 63 0.82 10.10 17.24
C PHE A 63 1.96 11.02 17.66
N SER A 64 1.60 12.25 18.04
CA SER A 64 2.50 13.15 18.76
C SER A 64 2.68 12.67 20.21
N PRO A 65 3.70 13.15 20.95
CA PRO A 65 3.84 12.87 22.39
C PRO A 65 2.64 13.32 23.23
N ALA A 66 1.83 14.25 22.72
CA ALA A 66 0.58 14.69 23.34
C ALA A 66 -0.62 13.80 23.00
N GLY A 67 -0.43 12.73 22.21
CA GLY A 67 -1.49 11.81 21.80
C GLY A 67 -2.33 12.32 20.63
N GLU A 68 -1.86 13.30 19.87
CA GLU A 68 -2.59 13.82 18.71
C GLU A 68 -2.35 12.93 17.49
N LEU A 69 -3.43 12.57 16.78
CA LEU A 69 -3.36 11.75 15.58
C LEU A 69 -2.68 12.51 14.43
N LEU A 70 -1.56 11.99 13.94
CA LEU A 70 -0.80 12.52 12.82
C LEU A 70 -0.94 11.61 11.61
N LEU A 71 -1.49 12.14 10.52
CA LEU A 71 -1.62 11.45 9.24
C LEU A 71 -0.71 12.12 8.22
N GLN A 72 0.02 11.32 7.43
CA GLN A 72 0.96 11.82 6.44
C GLN A 72 0.82 11.13 5.10
N SER A 73 1.06 11.86 4.03
CA SER A 73 1.46 11.28 2.75
C SER A 73 2.97 10.99 2.74
N ARG A 74 3.50 10.52 1.61
CA ARG A 74 4.95 10.39 1.41
C ARG A 74 5.74 11.70 1.62
N GLY A 75 5.12 12.85 1.35
CA GLY A 75 5.84 14.12 1.24
C GLY A 75 5.54 15.15 2.33
N HIS A 76 4.40 15.04 3.03
CA HIS A 76 3.91 16.02 4.00
C HIS A 76 2.78 15.43 4.87
N TYR A 77 2.53 16.05 6.03
CA TYR A 77 1.36 15.79 6.85
C TYR A 77 0.06 16.25 6.18
N LEU A 78 -0.99 15.45 6.34
CA LEU A 78 -2.31 15.62 5.75
C LEU A 78 -3.16 16.58 6.58
N ALA A 79 -2.82 17.86 6.54
CA ALA A 79 -3.39 18.90 7.41
C ALA A 79 -4.48 19.76 6.72
N GLY A 80 -5.06 19.25 5.63
CA GLY A 80 -6.16 19.89 4.91
C GLY A 80 -5.71 20.54 3.61
N GLY A 81 -6.39 20.21 2.52
CA GLY A 81 -6.17 20.79 1.19
C GLY A 81 -6.92 20.05 0.07
N GLY A 82 -7.23 20.75 -1.03
CA GLY A 82 -8.01 20.19 -2.14
C GLY A 82 -7.36 18.98 -2.85
N ARG A 83 -6.04 18.80 -2.71
CA ARG A 83 -5.28 17.67 -3.28
C ARG A 83 -5.30 16.42 -2.39
N GLU A 84 -5.93 16.49 -1.22
CA GLU A 84 -5.94 15.40 -0.23
C GLU A 84 -7.21 14.53 -0.33
N ARG A 85 -8.03 14.70 -1.37
CA ARG A 85 -9.31 13.96 -1.55
C ARG A 85 -9.13 12.44 -1.48
N GLN A 86 -8.03 11.90 -2.02
CA GLN A 86 -7.70 10.47 -1.95
C GLN A 86 -7.44 9.95 -0.53
N PHE A 87 -7.12 10.83 0.41
CA PHE A 87 -6.92 10.50 1.82
C PHE A 87 -8.18 10.75 2.68
N GLY A 88 -9.31 11.14 2.08
CA GLY A 88 -10.54 11.42 2.82
C GLY A 88 -11.00 10.24 3.68
N PHE A 89 -10.97 9.03 3.11
CA PHE A 89 -11.29 7.80 3.84
C PHE A 89 -10.39 7.60 5.06
N VAL A 90 -9.06 7.59 4.87
CA VAL A 90 -8.13 7.25 5.96
C VAL A 90 -8.17 8.28 7.08
N LYS A 91 -8.47 9.55 6.78
CA LYS A 91 -8.71 10.59 7.79
C LYS A 91 -9.88 10.25 8.71
N THR A 92 -11.03 9.92 8.12
CA THR A 92 -12.24 9.58 8.90
C THR A 92 -12.08 8.26 9.63
N TRP A 93 -11.52 7.25 8.97
CA TRP A 93 -11.28 5.93 9.55
C TRP A 93 -10.28 5.96 10.71
N ALA A 94 -9.14 6.63 10.55
CA ALA A 94 -8.16 6.74 11.62
C ALA A 94 -8.70 7.55 12.81
N ALA A 95 -9.53 8.57 12.58
CA ALA A 95 -10.21 9.29 13.65
C ALA A 95 -11.22 8.39 14.39
N ALA A 96 -12.01 7.59 13.67
CA ALA A 96 -12.99 6.67 14.26
C ALA A 96 -12.32 5.58 15.13
N HIS A 97 -11.12 5.14 14.75
CA HIS A 97 -10.34 4.13 15.48
C HIS A 97 -9.19 4.74 16.31
N ALA A 98 -9.20 6.05 16.57
CA ALA A 98 -8.06 6.76 17.17
C ALA A 98 -7.67 6.19 18.54
N GLY A 99 -8.65 5.79 19.37
CA GLY A 99 -8.37 5.19 20.68
C GLY A 99 -7.57 3.89 20.55
N TRP A 100 -8.04 2.95 19.73
CA TRP A 100 -7.33 1.69 19.50
C TRP A 100 -5.94 1.92 18.87
N LEU A 101 -5.86 2.84 17.89
CA LEU A 101 -4.59 3.18 17.24
C LEU A 101 -3.59 3.79 18.24
N LEU A 102 -4.05 4.68 19.13
CA LEU A 102 -3.21 5.30 20.15
C LEU A 102 -2.69 4.26 21.15
N ASP A 103 -3.56 3.35 21.61
CA ASP A 103 -3.21 2.28 22.55
C ASP A 103 -2.13 1.34 22.00
N ARG A 104 -2.07 1.16 20.68
CA ARG A 104 -1.07 0.29 20.02
C ARG A 104 0.18 1.04 19.58
N LEU A 105 0.01 2.18 18.90
CA LEU A 105 1.14 2.88 18.30
C LEU A 105 1.87 3.78 19.31
N GLY A 106 1.12 4.38 20.24
CA GLY A 106 1.62 5.48 21.06
C GLY A 106 2.29 6.57 20.20
N ASP A 107 3.24 7.29 20.81
CA ASP A 107 4.16 8.18 20.09
C ASP A 107 5.42 7.46 19.55
N ARG A 108 5.53 6.16 19.81
CA ARG A 108 6.67 5.31 19.45
C ARG A 108 6.65 4.85 18.01
N TYR A 109 5.49 4.38 17.53
CA TYR A 109 5.41 3.73 16.23
C TYR A 109 4.87 4.65 15.13
N VAL A 110 5.43 4.53 13.94
CA VAL A 110 4.85 5.07 12.70
C VAL A 110 4.41 3.90 11.84
N MET A 111 3.10 3.73 11.69
CA MET A 111 2.51 2.72 10.83
C MET A 111 2.39 3.28 9.42
N TYR A 112 2.97 2.58 8.45
CA TYR A 112 2.84 2.89 7.03
C TYR A 112 1.90 1.91 6.36
N GLY A 113 1.08 2.45 5.46
CA GLY A 113 0.16 1.66 4.67
C GLY A 113 -0.20 2.34 3.36
N GLU A 114 -0.90 1.60 2.52
CA GLU A 114 -1.35 2.05 1.22
C GLU A 114 -2.82 2.44 1.30
N THR A 115 -3.13 3.70 1.01
CA THR A 115 -4.52 4.16 0.85
C THR A 115 -4.99 3.84 -0.57
N MET A 116 -6.03 3.02 -0.66
CA MET A 116 -6.54 2.42 -1.89
C MET A 116 -7.93 2.95 -2.29
N SER A 117 -8.43 4.03 -1.67
CA SER A 117 -9.77 4.55 -1.96
C SER A 117 -9.94 5.09 -3.39
N LYS A 118 -8.84 5.53 -4.02
CA LYS A 118 -8.79 6.03 -5.39
C LYS A 118 -7.93 5.08 -6.24
N LYS A 119 -8.40 4.72 -7.42
CA LYS A 119 -7.58 4.08 -8.45
C LYS A 119 -6.38 4.97 -8.82
N HIS A 120 -5.21 4.36 -8.90
CA HIS A 120 -4.01 4.95 -9.52
C HIS A 120 -3.92 4.44 -10.96
N ALA A 121 -2.95 3.59 -11.31
CA ALA A 121 -2.91 2.90 -12.60
C ALA A 121 -3.78 1.62 -12.58
N VAL A 122 -3.82 0.87 -11.48
CA VAL A 122 -4.65 -0.34 -11.33
C VAL A 122 -6.04 0.02 -10.78
N PHE A 123 -7.08 -0.54 -11.40
CA PHE A 123 -8.43 -0.59 -10.83
C PHE A 123 -8.61 -1.87 -10.02
N TYR A 124 -9.13 -1.75 -8.80
CA TYR A 124 -9.49 -2.87 -7.95
C TYR A 124 -11.00 -2.86 -7.70
N ASP A 125 -11.65 -4.01 -7.88
CA ASP A 125 -13.10 -4.17 -7.76
C ASP A 125 -13.54 -5.01 -6.55
N ALA A 126 -12.58 -5.58 -5.80
CA ALA A 126 -12.86 -6.43 -4.65
C ALA A 126 -11.89 -6.22 -3.48
N LEU A 127 -11.58 -4.96 -3.14
CA LEU A 127 -10.72 -4.68 -1.97
C LEU A 127 -11.41 -5.10 -0.66
N PRO A 128 -10.71 -5.77 0.29
CA PRO A 128 -11.29 -6.08 1.60
C PRO A 128 -11.29 -4.89 2.56
N HIS A 129 -10.57 -3.82 2.22
CA HIS A 129 -10.47 -2.58 2.99
C HIS A 129 -9.96 -1.44 2.08
N HIS A 130 -9.90 -0.20 2.56
CA HIS A 130 -9.34 0.93 1.79
C HIS A 130 -7.96 1.42 2.28
N PHE A 131 -7.45 0.83 3.36
CA PHE A 131 -6.12 1.10 3.89
C PHE A 131 -5.46 -0.22 4.25
N PHE A 132 -4.23 -0.44 3.76
CA PHE A 132 -3.48 -1.67 4.01
C PHE A 132 -2.12 -1.37 4.61
N GLU A 133 -1.90 -1.85 5.82
CA GLU A 133 -0.61 -1.69 6.49
C GLU A 133 0.47 -2.53 5.79
N PHE A 134 1.64 -1.95 5.57
CA PHE A 134 2.77 -2.67 4.96
C PHE A 134 4.09 -2.44 5.70
N ASP A 135 4.20 -1.52 6.65
CA ASP A 135 5.41 -1.43 7.48
C ASP A 135 5.14 -0.68 8.78
N VAL A 136 5.93 -0.95 9.81
CA VAL A 136 5.90 -0.17 11.06
C VAL A 136 7.32 0.19 11.47
N PHE A 137 7.57 1.49 11.57
CA PHE A 137 8.84 2.01 12.07
C PHE A 137 8.76 2.24 13.58
N ASP A 138 9.72 1.67 14.30
CA ASP A 138 9.91 1.88 15.73
C ASP A 138 10.91 3.03 15.94
N ARG A 139 10.42 4.18 16.41
CA ARG A 139 11.26 5.34 16.69
C ARG A 139 12.27 5.09 17.82
N ALA A 140 11.96 4.20 18.75
CA ALA A 140 12.84 3.92 19.89
C ALA A 140 14.09 3.14 19.48
N THR A 141 13.96 2.24 18.50
CA THR A 141 15.07 1.41 18.02
C THR A 141 15.63 1.86 16.68
N GLY A 142 14.93 2.73 15.96
CA GLY A 142 15.30 3.13 14.60
C GLY A 142 15.17 1.99 13.57
N ARG A 143 14.41 0.94 13.90
CA ARG A 143 14.24 -0.26 13.07
C ARG A 143 12.80 -0.42 12.63
N PHE A 144 12.61 -1.14 11.54
CA PHE A 144 11.28 -1.55 11.10
C PHE A 144 10.97 -2.93 11.66
N LEU A 145 9.73 -3.12 12.12
CA LEU A 145 9.27 -4.38 12.69
C LEU A 145 9.12 -5.45 11.61
N SER A 146 9.48 -6.69 11.93
CA SER A 146 9.20 -7.85 11.06
C SER A 146 7.71 -8.07 10.91
N THR A 147 7.32 -8.83 9.90
CA THR A 147 5.92 -9.15 9.64
C THR A 147 5.23 -9.83 10.83
N PRO A 148 5.82 -10.82 11.53
CA PRO A 148 5.27 -11.33 12.79
C PRO A 148 5.11 -10.27 13.89
N ALA A 149 6.10 -9.39 14.08
CA ALA A 149 6.04 -8.34 15.10
C ALA A 149 4.94 -7.29 14.79
N ARG A 150 4.77 -6.92 13.52
CA ARG A 150 3.66 -6.05 13.07
C ARG A 150 2.30 -6.70 13.31
N ARG A 151 2.14 -7.98 12.95
CA ARG A 151 0.91 -8.74 13.20
C ARG A 151 0.57 -8.79 14.69
N ALA A 152 1.57 -8.98 15.55
CA ALA A 152 1.37 -8.98 17.01
C ALA A 152 0.97 -7.59 17.53
N LEU A 153 1.64 -6.53 17.07
CA LEU A 153 1.33 -5.15 17.45
C LEU A 153 -0.11 -4.75 17.09
N LEU A 154 -0.58 -5.19 15.92
CA LEU A 154 -1.86 -4.79 15.34
C LEU A 154 -2.97 -5.83 15.54
N ALA A 155 -2.72 -6.86 16.34
CA ALA A 155 -3.67 -7.94 16.58
C ALA A 155 -5.00 -7.43 17.15
N ASP A 156 -6.07 -8.14 16.80
CA ASP A 156 -7.43 -7.87 17.30
C ASP A 156 -7.97 -6.46 16.97
N GLY A 157 -7.44 -5.82 15.93
CA GLY A 157 -7.79 -4.47 15.51
C GLY A 157 -8.45 -4.33 14.15
N PRO A 158 -8.73 -3.08 13.74
CA PRO A 158 -9.36 -2.75 12.46
C PRO A 158 -8.37 -2.75 11.28
N VAL A 159 -7.08 -2.96 11.53
CA VAL A 159 -6.02 -2.85 10.52
C VAL A 159 -5.87 -4.17 9.78
N LEU A 160 -5.89 -4.11 8.44
CA LEU A 160 -5.53 -5.24 7.59
C LEU A 160 -4.20 -4.93 6.90
N SER A 161 -3.23 -5.84 6.96
CA SER A 161 -1.96 -5.68 6.24
C SER A 161 -2.14 -5.99 4.75
N VAL A 162 -1.19 -5.57 3.91
CA VAL A 162 -1.06 -6.06 2.52
C VAL A 162 -0.93 -7.60 2.50
N PRO A 163 -1.34 -8.28 1.42
CA PRO A 163 -1.33 -9.74 1.40
C PRO A 163 0.09 -10.27 1.21
N VAL A 164 0.46 -11.23 2.07
CA VAL A 164 1.70 -11.99 1.95
C VAL A 164 1.49 -13.13 0.96
N LEU A 165 2.31 -13.15 -0.09
CA LEU A 165 2.31 -14.16 -1.14
C LEU A 165 3.29 -15.30 -0.82
N TYR A 166 4.37 -15.00 -0.09
CA TYR A 166 5.38 -15.97 0.31
C TYR A 166 6.09 -15.52 1.59
N GLU A 167 6.40 -16.47 2.46
CA GLU A 167 7.20 -16.30 3.67
C GLU A 167 8.13 -17.51 3.81
N GLY A 168 9.45 -17.28 3.82
CA GLY A 168 10.43 -18.37 3.90
C GLY A 168 11.79 -18.01 3.32
N ILE A 169 12.67 -19.01 3.20
CA ILE A 169 14.01 -18.82 2.63
C ILE A 169 13.92 -18.42 1.16
N ALA A 170 14.71 -17.43 0.74
CA ALA A 170 14.76 -16.93 -0.62
C ALA A 170 14.78 -18.08 -1.65
N PRO A 171 13.83 -18.11 -2.62
CA PRO A 171 13.83 -19.11 -3.68
C PRO A 171 15.16 -19.18 -4.40
N ALA A 172 15.58 -20.37 -4.80
CA ALA A 172 16.90 -20.58 -5.40
C ALA A 172 17.13 -19.75 -6.68
N ARG A 173 16.06 -19.46 -7.43
CA ARG A 173 16.13 -18.68 -8.69
C ARG A 173 15.18 -17.49 -8.64
N LEU A 174 15.61 -16.38 -9.25
CA LEU A 174 14.76 -15.20 -9.43
C LEU A 174 13.45 -15.53 -10.15
N ALA A 175 13.48 -16.47 -11.10
CA ALA A 175 12.29 -16.90 -11.82
C ALA A 175 11.20 -17.45 -10.88
N ASP A 176 11.60 -18.16 -9.82
CA ASP A 176 10.68 -18.73 -8.84
C ASP A 176 10.04 -17.62 -7.98
N LEU A 177 10.80 -16.59 -7.60
CA LEU A 177 10.25 -15.40 -6.94
C LEU A 177 9.29 -14.65 -7.88
N LYS A 178 9.67 -14.43 -9.14
CA LYS A 178 8.82 -13.74 -10.13
C LYS A 178 7.54 -14.52 -10.47
N ALA A 179 7.54 -15.84 -10.32
CA ALA A 179 6.36 -16.67 -10.52
C ALA A 179 5.28 -16.43 -9.46
N MET A 180 5.63 -15.84 -8.30
CA MET A 180 4.66 -15.40 -7.28
C MET A 180 3.78 -14.24 -7.76
N LEU A 181 4.18 -13.53 -8.82
CA LEU A 181 3.36 -12.47 -9.41
C LEU A 181 2.18 -13.09 -10.18
N GLY A 182 1.01 -13.15 -9.54
CA GLY A 182 -0.24 -13.59 -10.15
C GLY A 182 -1.20 -12.45 -10.51
N PRO A 183 -2.44 -12.79 -10.89
CA PRO A 183 -3.57 -11.87 -10.80
C PRO A 183 -3.62 -11.20 -9.42
N SER A 184 -3.97 -9.92 -9.35
CA SER A 184 -4.15 -9.24 -8.06
C SER A 184 -5.27 -9.89 -7.27
N LEU A 185 -5.07 -10.07 -5.96
CA LEU A 185 -6.09 -10.64 -5.07
C LEU A 185 -7.35 -9.77 -4.94
N ALA A 186 -7.27 -8.49 -5.30
CA ALA A 186 -8.39 -7.55 -5.28
C ALA A 186 -9.03 -7.31 -6.66
N LYS A 187 -8.71 -8.14 -7.66
CA LYS A 187 -9.34 -8.12 -8.98
C LYS A 187 -10.15 -9.39 -9.22
N THR A 188 -11.45 -9.25 -9.42
CA THR A 188 -12.31 -10.37 -9.87
C THR A 188 -12.19 -10.55 -11.39
N PRO A 189 -12.64 -11.68 -11.98
CA PRO A 189 -12.71 -11.83 -13.42
C PRO A 189 -13.53 -10.73 -14.14
N ASP A 190 -14.46 -10.09 -13.43
CA ASP A 190 -15.37 -9.07 -13.97
C ASP A 190 -14.84 -7.63 -13.81
N TRP A 191 -13.61 -7.44 -13.32
CA TRP A 191 -13.07 -6.13 -12.95
C TRP A 191 -13.15 -5.11 -14.09
N ARG A 192 -13.04 -5.54 -15.36
CA ARG A 192 -13.14 -4.65 -16.53
C ARG A 192 -14.55 -4.08 -16.64
N ARG A 193 -15.58 -4.92 -16.54
CA ARG A 193 -16.97 -4.47 -16.51
C ARG A 193 -17.22 -3.53 -15.34
N ALA A 194 -16.75 -3.90 -14.15
CA ALA A 194 -16.88 -3.07 -12.95
C ALA A 194 -16.19 -1.70 -13.10
N PHE A 195 -15.04 -1.66 -13.77
CA PHE A 195 -14.35 -0.42 -14.10
C PHE A 195 -15.18 0.49 -15.01
N GLU A 196 -15.68 -0.04 -16.14
CA GLU A 196 -16.47 0.75 -17.09
C GLU A 196 -17.75 1.29 -16.45
N GLU A 197 -18.47 0.46 -15.68
CA GLU A 197 -19.65 0.88 -14.93
C GLU A 197 -19.30 1.98 -13.92
N THR A 198 -18.18 1.85 -13.21
CA THR A 198 -17.73 2.86 -12.24
C THR A 198 -17.42 4.18 -12.92
N VAL A 199 -16.69 4.15 -14.04
CA VAL A 199 -16.35 5.34 -14.83
C VAL A 199 -17.60 6.06 -15.34
N GLN A 200 -18.56 5.29 -15.87
CA GLN A 200 -19.85 5.83 -16.31
C GLN A 200 -20.65 6.45 -15.15
N ARG A 201 -20.74 5.78 -14.00
CA ARG A 201 -21.40 6.31 -12.79
C ARG A 201 -20.76 7.61 -12.29
N GLN A 202 -19.45 7.78 -12.47
CA GLN A 202 -18.74 9.02 -12.14
C GLN A 202 -18.89 10.12 -13.22
N GLY A 203 -19.56 9.83 -14.35
CA GLY A 203 -19.71 10.77 -15.46
C GLY A 203 -18.40 11.12 -16.16
N LEU A 204 -17.43 10.18 -16.17
CA LEU A 204 -16.11 10.38 -16.74
C LEU A 204 -16.01 9.81 -18.17
N ASP A 205 -15.10 10.37 -18.97
CA ASP A 205 -14.82 9.87 -20.30
C ASP A 205 -14.16 8.49 -20.26
N LEU A 206 -14.83 7.50 -20.86
CA LEU A 206 -14.41 6.10 -20.78
C LEU A 206 -13.11 5.81 -21.54
N ALA A 207 -12.94 6.40 -22.73
CA ALA A 207 -11.75 6.17 -23.54
C ALA A 207 -10.49 6.70 -22.83
N ARG A 208 -10.59 7.90 -22.25
CA ARG A 208 -9.52 8.51 -21.45
C ARG A 208 -9.27 7.73 -20.17
N ALA A 209 -10.30 7.26 -19.48
CA ALA A 209 -10.13 6.44 -18.29
C ALA A 209 -9.38 5.14 -18.61
N TRP A 210 -9.69 4.48 -19.73
CA TRP A 210 -8.97 3.28 -20.20
C TRP A 210 -7.52 3.56 -20.61
N GLN A 211 -7.22 4.74 -21.19
CA GLN A 211 -5.84 5.15 -21.46
C GLN A 211 -5.02 5.29 -20.15
N GLN A 212 -5.69 5.63 -19.06
CA GLN A 212 -5.07 5.82 -17.73
C GLN A 212 -5.19 4.58 -16.83
N CYS A 213 -5.63 3.45 -17.38
CA CYS A 213 -5.80 2.20 -16.64
C CYS A 213 -4.86 1.13 -17.17
N ASP A 214 -4.12 0.52 -16.26
CA ASP A 214 -3.45 -0.73 -16.53
C ASP A 214 -4.50 -1.82 -16.81
N LYS A 215 -4.33 -2.48 -17.96
CA LYS A 215 -5.28 -3.45 -18.52
C LYS A 215 -5.01 -4.89 -18.10
N SER A 216 -3.91 -5.10 -17.37
CA SER A 216 -3.52 -6.42 -16.87
C SER A 216 -4.38 -6.85 -15.70
N GLU A 217 -4.51 -8.16 -15.52
CA GLU A 217 -5.12 -8.75 -14.33
C GLU A 217 -4.11 -8.86 -13.19
N ARG A 218 -2.82 -8.83 -13.53
CA ARG A 218 -1.71 -9.02 -12.59
C ARG A 218 -1.56 -7.82 -11.67
N SER A 219 -1.12 -8.09 -10.44
CA SER A 219 -0.68 -7.04 -9.54
C SER A 219 0.45 -6.22 -10.15
N GLU A 220 0.70 -5.02 -9.61
CA GLU A 220 1.76 -4.13 -10.09
C GLU A 220 3.14 -4.81 -10.02
N GLY A 221 3.36 -5.60 -8.98
CA GLY A 221 4.68 -6.10 -8.67
C GLY A 221 4.72 -6.87 -7.36
N LEU A 222 5.96 -7.11 -6.93
CA LEU A 222 6.29 -7.76 -5.67
C LEU A 222 7.02 -6.76 -4.79
N TYR A 223 6.60 -6.69 -3.53
CA TYR A 223 7.34 -6.03 -2.48
C TYR A 223 8.08 -7.10 -1.67
N VAL A 224 9.40 -7.04 -1.62
CA VAL A 224 10.25 -8.08 -1.03
C VAL A 224 10.93 -7.50 0.19
N LYS A 225 10.69 -8.10 1.36
CA LYS A 225 11.38 -7.78 2.60
C LYS A 225 12.36 -8.88 2.95
N VAL A 226 13.54 -8.49 3.43
CA VAL A 226 14.44 -9.37 4.14
C VAL A 226 14.19 -9.15 5.63
N GLU A 227 13.84 -10.21 6.34
CA GLU A 227 13.52 -10.14 7.76
C GLU A 227 14.47 -11.04 8.56
N THR A 228 14.91 -10.53 9.71
CA THR A 228 15.71 -11.27 10.69
C THR A 228 15.20 -10.94 12.08
N ASP A 229 14.91 -11.96 12.86
CA ASP A 229 14.28 -11.85 14.18
C ASP A 229 12.98 -11.02 14.08
N ASP A 230 12.87 -9.97 14.90
CA ASP A 230 11.72 -9.08 14.93
C ASP A 230 11.84 -7.86 14.02
N THR A 231 12.73 -7.89 13.01
CA THR A 231 12.98 -6.71 12.16
C THR A 231 13.07 -6.95 10.67
N THR A 232 12.60 -5.98 9.90
CA THR A 232 12.89 -5.85 8.46
C THR A 232 14.20 -5.11 8.25
N THR A 233 15.21 -5.81 7.70
CA THR A 233 16.58 -5.30 7.52
C THR A 233 16.84 -4.79 6.11
N ALA A 234 16.13 -5.30 5.11
CA ALA A 234 16.16 -4.78 3.76
C ALA A 234 14.78 -4.88 3.10
N ARG A 235 14.58 -4.05 2.07
CA ARG A 235 13.35 -3.98 1.30
C ARG A 235 13.68 -3.71 -0.16
N LEU A 236 13.06 -4.45 -1.07
CA LEU A 236 13.24 -4.33 -2.52
C LEU A 236 11.87 -4.35 -3.20
N LYS A 237 11.79 -3.80 -4.41
CA LYS A 237 10.60 -3.88 -5.25
C LYS A 237 10.95 -4.49 -6.61
N TRP A 238 10.10 -5.40 -7.07
CA TRP A 238 10.10 -5.87 -8.45
C TRP A 238 8.80 -5.44 -9.11
N VAL A 239 8.88 -4.55 -10.10
CA VAL A 239 7.71 -3.99 -10.81
C VAL A 239 7.71 -4.51 -12.23
N ARG A 240 6.55 -4.98 -12.71
CA ARG A 240 6.44 -5.54 -14.06
C ARG A 240 6.53 -4.45 -15.14
N HIS A 241 7.05 -4.84 -16.30
CA HIS A 241 7.37 -3.90 -17.37
C HIS A 241 6.13 -3.24 -17.99
N ASP A 242 5.10 -4.02 -18.28
CA ASP A 242 3.84 -3.58 -18.88
C ASP A 242 3.07 -2.59 -17.97
N PHE A 243 3.19 -2.72 -16.64
CA PHE A 243 2.65 -1.74 -15.70
C PHE A 243 3.30 -0.36 -15.85
N VAL A 244 4.64 -0.32 -15.91
CA VAL A 244 5.37 0.94 -16.10
C VAL A 244 5.02 1.57 -17.44
N GLN A 245 4.89 0.77 -18.50
CA GLN A 245 4.44 1.28 -19.80
C GLN A 245 3.04 1.90 -19.72
N ALA A 246 2.09 1.28 -19.02
CA ALA A 246 0.77 1.85 -18.81
C ALA A 246 0.79 3.20 -18.07
N ILE A 247 1.70 3.38 -17.10
CA ILE A 247 1.90 4.68 -16.43
C ILE A 247 2.45 5.73 -17.40
N LEU A 248 3.44 5.37 -18.21
CA LEU A 248 4.05 6.28 -19.19
C LEU A 248 3.04 6.69 -20.27
N GLU A 249 2.25 5.75 -20.78
CA GLU A 249 1.20 5.98 -21.80
C GLU A 249 0.03 6.85 -21.30
N SER A 250 -0.20 6.86 -19.98
CA SER A 250 -1.22 7.68 -19.33
C SER A 250 -0.99 9.20 -19.51
N ALA A 251 0.26 9.60 -19.79
CA ALA A 251 0.72 10.99 -20.01
C ALA A 251 0.45 11.99 -18.86
N ARG A 252 -0.24 11.59 -17.79
CA ARG A 252 -0.47 12.38 -16.57
C ARG A 252 -0.24 11.55 -15.32
N HIS A 253 0.36 12.17 -14.31
CA HIS A 253 0.52 11.57 -13.00
C HIS A 253 -0.86 11.32 -12.35
N HIS A 254 -1.01 10.22 -11.58
CA HIS A 254 -2.29 9.81 -10.98
C HIS A 254 -2.94 10.91 -10.11
N SER A 255 -2.15 11.80 -9.52
CA SER A 255 -2.64 12.91 -8.70
C SER A 255 -3.43 13.95 -9.51
N GLU A 256 -3.19 14.05 -10.81
CA GLU A 256 -3.85 14.97 -11.74
C GLU A 256 -5.01 14.31 -12.50
N GLN A 257 -5.16 12.99 -12.35
CA GLN A 257 -6.25 12.24 -12.95
C GLN A 257 -7.54 12.38 -12.12
N PRO A 258 -8.72 12.27 -12.78
CA PRO A 258 -10.00 12.25 -12.09
C PRO A 258 -10.07 11.21 -10.95
N PHE A 259 -10.97 11.43 -10.00
CA PHE A 259 -11.20 10.48 -8.93
C PHE A 259 -12.08 9.33 -9.42
N ILE A 260 -11.48 8.16 -9.65
CA ILE A 260 -12.18 6.90 -9.89
C ILE A 260 -12.06 6.09 -8.58
N PRO A 261 -13.16 5.81 -7.87
CA PRO A 261 -13.10 5.00 -6.65
C PRO A 261 -12.75 3.55 -6.99
N ASN A 262 -11.85 2.94 -6.23
CA ASN A 262 -11.81 1.47 -6.21
C ASN A 262 -13.06 0.95 -5.48
N LEU A 263 -13.41 -0.31 -5.71
CA LEU A 263 -14.57 -0.94 -5.09
C LEU A 263 -14.15 -1.92 -4.00
N LEU A 264 -15.04 -2.07 -3.02
CA LEU A 264 -14.90 -3.02 -1.94
C LEU A 264 -15.53 -4.35 -2.31
N ALA A 265 -14.98 -5.43 -1.77
CA ALA A 265 -15.63 -6.73 -1.80
C ALA A 265 -16.98 -6.69 -1.06
N PRO A 266 -17.97 -7.53 -1.45
CA PRO A 266 -19.22 -7.65 -0.72
C PRO A 266 -19.00 -7.99 0.76
N GLY A 267 -19.78 -7.36 1.65
CA GLY A 267 -19.73 -7.63 3.09
C GLY A 267 -18.65 -6.87 3.87
N VAL A 268 -17.86 -6.02 3.22
CA VAL A 268 -16.91 -5.13 3.92
C VAL A 268 -17.67 -4.11 4.77
N ASP A 269 -17.36 -4.10 6.07
CA ASP A 269 -17.64 -2.99 6.96
C ASP A 269 -16.30 -2.31 7.31
N LEU A 270 -16.09 -1.11 6.76
CA LEU A 270 -14.86 -0.35 6.92
C LEU A 270 -14.63 0.16 8.35
N TYR A 271 -15.67 0.21 9.19
CA TYR A 271 -15.59 0.75 10.55
C TYR A 271 -15.82 -0.30 11.64
N ALA A 272 -15.91 -1.57 11.24
CA ALA A 272 -15.98 -2.66 12.19
C ALA A 272 -14.70 -2.70 13.07
N PRO A 273 -14.79 -3.10 14.35
CA PRO A 273 -13.62 -3.24 15.22
C PRO A 273 -12.55 -4.18 14.68
N ARG A 274 -12.94 -5.10 13.78
CA ARG A 274 -12.07 -6.01 13.04
C ARG A 274 -12.58 -6.14 11.60
N PRO A 275 -11.71 -6.31 10.59
CA PRO A 275 -12.14 -6.50 9.21
C PRO A 275 -13.14 -7.66 9.07
N THR A 276 -14.32 -7.37 8.53
CA THR A 276 -15.35 -8.39 8.26
C THR A 276 -15.02 -9.26 7.03
N VAL A 277 -14.14 -8.75 6.17
CA VAL A 277 -13.60 -9.43 4.99
C VAL A 277 -12.08 -9.31 5.05
N THR A 278 -11.38 -10.38 4.67
CA THR A 278 -9.93 -10.46 4.60
C THR A 278 -9.49 -10.95 3.22
N TRP A 279 -8.18 -10.89 2.94
CA TRP A 279 -7.62 -11.45 1.71
C TRP A 279 -7.97 -12.93 1.49
N GLY A 280 -8.10 -13.71 2.57
CA GLY A 280 -8.47 -15.13 2.49
C GLY A 280 -9.96 -15.40 2.24
N SER A 281 -10.83 -14.42 2.49
CA SER A 281 -12.27 -14.55 2.28
C SER A 281 -12.73 -13.98 0.94
N ILE A 282 -11.89 -13.21 0.25
CA ILE A 282 -12.19 -12.76 -1.11
C ILE A 282 -12.14 -13.99 -2.02
N PRO A 283 -13.17 -14.22 -2.85
CA PRO A 283 -13.09 -15.21 -3.91
C PRO A 283 -12.13 -14.71 -4.99
N ALA A 284 -10.83 -14.73 -4.70
CA ALA A 284 -9.81 -14.45 -5.69
C ALA A 284 -9.69 -15.66 -6.64
N ALA A 285 -9.33 -15.39 -7.89
CA ALA A 285 -8.80 -16.41 -8.80
C ALA A 285 -7.56 -17.03 -8.15
N ARG A 286 -7.75 -18.10 -7.37
CA ARG A 286 -6.64 -18.74 -6.65
C ARG A 286 -5.58 -19.12 -7.67
N PRO A 287 -4.30 -18.76 -7.47
CA PRO A 287 -3.23 -19.40 -8.23
C PRO A 287 -3.33 -20.90 -7.94
N ASN A 288 -3.33 -21.72 -8.99
CA ASN A 288 -3.29 -23.17 -8.84
C ASN A 288 -2.08 -23.56 -7.95
N PRO A 289 -2.23 -24.56 -7.07
CA PRO A 289 -1.13 -25.07 -6.26
C PRO A 289 0.04 -25.57 -7.12
#